data_AF-A0AAE0IMW1-F1
#
_entry.id   AF-A0AAE0IMW1-F1
#
_cell.length_a   1.000
_cell.length_b   1.000
_cell.length_c   1.000
_cell.angle_alpha   90.00
_cell.angle_beta   90.00
_cell.angle_gamma   90.00
#
_symmetry.space_group_name_H-M   'P 1'
#
loop_
_entity.id
_entity.type
_entity.pdbx_description
1 polymer ?
#
loop_
_entity_poly.entity_id
_entity_poly.type
_entity_poly.pdbx_seq_one_letter_code
_entity_poly.pdbx_strand_id
1 'polypeptide(L)'
;MRFSQFKQGLLVAAGLLTAGTSATCHADNCYRALFPCSSAAALATATAYCATVTAGGTTATNYPTRATAACGTAPARYISACACGQTCTTTSTAPACPTATPPVNGDFECGGLAPWTLQVPDPSASGAVTQPGNTGSFAFEVDLHAAPANTELGVSARIISAPFAVVPNAAYTLTFWTFFDKIDNGFIGVMVNGQPIWTVDAGDLGFGAFHKSTVPVTPTTSTVTLTFEFLFGSVSQAVDRIDSISFVKN
;
A
#
# COMPACT_ATOMS: atom_id res chain seq x y z
N MET A 1 46.22 6.80 41.16
CA MET A 1 46.85 6.40 39.88
C MET A 1 45.92 6.78 38.75
N ARG A 2 46.47 7.47 37.74
CA ARG A 2 45.81 7.98 36.52
C ARG A 2 45.66 6.86 35.46
N PHE A 3 44.94 7.25 34.39
CA PHE A 3 44.77 6.66 33.04
C PHE A 3 43.50 5.84 32.85
N SER A 4 42.74 5.95 31.76
CA SER A 4 42.56 6.96 30.72
C SER A 4 41.33 6.51 29.91
N GLN A 5 40.51 7.44 29.45
CA GLN A 5 39.44 7.16 28.49
C GLN A 5 40.02 6.72 27.13
N PHE A 6 39.31 5.83 26.43
CA PHE A 6 39.37 5.73 24.97
C PHE A 6 37.95 5.70 24.40
N LYS A 7 37.55 6.84 23.81
CA LYS A 7 36.44 6.95 22.87
C LYS A 7 36.96 6.51 21.50
N GLN A 8 36.29 5.55 20.85
CA GLN A 8 36.46 5.30 19.42
C GLN A 8 35.26 5.87 18.68
N GLY A 9 35.51 6.95 17.95
CA GLY A 9 34.55 7.58 17.04
C GLY A 9 34.44 6.78 15.75
N LEU A 10 33.20 6.49 15.37
CA LEU A 10 32.87 5.95 14.06
C LEU A 10 32.87 7.09 13.05
N LEU A 11 33.87 7.11 12.17
CA LEU A 11 33.95 8.02 11.02
C LEU A 11 32.92 7.61 9.97
N VAL A 12 31.88 8.43 9.82
CA VAL A 12 31.00 8.38 8.64
C VAL A 12 31.72 9.09 7.51
N ALA A 13 32.10 8.35 6.46
CA ALA A 13 32.60 8.92 5.23
C ALA A 13 31.45 9.65 4.52
N ALA A 14 31.36 10.96 4.73
CA ALA A 14 30.55 11.84 3.91
C ALA A 14 31.20 11.91 2.52
N GLY A 15 30.67 11.14 1.57
CA GLY A 15 30.97 11.35 0.16
C GLY A 15 30.56 12.77 -0.22
N LEU A 16 31.54 13.61 -0.56
CA LEU A 16 31.28 14.93 -1.12
C LEU A 16 30.52 14.76 -2.44
N LEU A 17 29.22 15.01 -2.40
CA LEU A 17 28.45 15.36 -3.60
C LEU A 17 28.94 16.74 -4.02
N THR A 18 29.83 16.77 -5.01
CA THR A 18 30.13 18.00 -5.74
C THR A 18 28.82 18.52 -6.31
N ALA A 19 28.33 19.65 -5.79
CA ALA A 19 27.24 20.41 -6.37
C ALA A 19 27.69 20.92 -7.75
N GLY A 20 27.50 20.08 -8.77
CA GLY A 20 27.58 20.51 -10.15
C GLY A 20 26.57 21.63 -10.34
N THR A 21 27.04 22.76 -10.87
CA THR A 21 26.22 23.85 -11.37
C THR A 21 25.00 23.29 -12.10
N SER A 22 23.79 23.66 -11.67
CA SER A 22 22.51 23.24 -12.26
C SER A 22 22.41 23.72 -13.71
N ALA A 23 23.01 22.96 -14.62
CA ALA A 23 23.04 23.25 -16.04
C ALA A 23 21.77 22.67 -16.67
N THR A 24 20.67 23.42 -16.69
CA THR A 24 19.55 23.28 -17.66
C THR A 24 18.97 21.87 -17.95
N CYS A 25 19.23 20.87 -17.10
CA CYS A 25 18.86 19.47 -17.35
C CYS A 25 17.35 19.27 -17.45
N HIS A 26 16.58 20.06 -16.71
CA HIS A 26 15.11 19.98 -16.66
C HIS A 26 14.41 20.40 -17.96
N ALA A 27 15.11 21.04 -18.91
CA ALA A 27 14.53 21.49 -20.16
C ALA A 27 14.77 20.52 -21.34
N ASP A 28 15.59 19.48 -21.17
CA ASP A 28 15.83 18.51 -22.26
C ASP A 28 14.71 17.46 -22.31
N ASN A 29 14.09 17.33 -23.49
CA ASN A 29 13.12 16.27 -23.78
C ASN A 29 13.70 14.87 -23.53
N CYS A 30 15.00 14.70 -23.72
CA CYS A 30 15.70 13.46 -23.42
C CYS A 30 15.70 13.14 -21.92
N TYR A 31 16.05 14.12 -21.08
CA TYR A 31 16.04 13.94 -19.62
C TYR A 31 14.63 13.59 -19.12
N ARG A 32 13.60 14.29 -19.60
CA ARG A 32 12.19 14.03 -19.23
C ARG A 32 11.70 12.65 -19.67
N ALA A 33 12.15 12.19 -20.85
CA ALA A 33 11.81 10.87 -21.35
C ALA A 33 12.57 9.75 -20.62
N LEU A 34 13.80 10.02 -20.20
CA LEU A 34 14.62 9.08 -19.43
C LEU A 34 14.13 8.96 -17.98
N PHE A 35 13.76 10.07 -17.33
CA PHE A 35 13.27 10.10 -15.95
C PHE A 35 11.81 10.58 -15.84
N PRO A 36 10.81 9.79 -16.27
CA PRO A 36 9.42 10.17 -16.14
C PRO A 36 8.96 10.04 -14.68
N CYS A 37 8.67 11.17 -14.02
CA CYS A 37 8.28 11.18 -12.60
C CYS A 37 6.96 10.46 -12.30
N SER A 38 6.12 10.20 -13.30
CA SER A 38 4.81 9.55 -13.14
C SER A 38 4.86 8.03 -13.01
N SER A 39 6.05 7.39 -13.09
CA SER A 39 6.17 5.93 -13.02
C SER A 39 7.41 5.49 -12.26
N ALA A 40 7.20 4.94 -11.05
CA ALA A 40 8.27 4.40 -10.21
C ALA A 40 9.09 3.30 -10.91
N ALA A 41 8.44 2.41 -11.67
CA ALA A 41 9.12 1.36 -12.43
C ALA A 41 10.01 1.90 -13.56
N ALA A 42 9.59 3.00 -14.22
CA ALA A 42 10.40 3.65 -15.24
C ALA A 42 11.60 4.39 -14.63
N LEU A 43 11.42 5.03 -13.48
CA LEU A 43 12.51 5.66 -12.72
C LEU A 43 13.55 4.64 -12.25
N ALA A 44 13.13 3.47 -11.76
CA ALA A 44 14.03 2.39 -11.37
C ALA A 44 14.87 1.89 -12.57
N THR A 45 14.22 1.67 -13.71
CA THR A 45 14.90 1.28 -14.96
C THR A 45 15.92 2.34 -15.41
N ALA A 46 15.55 3.62 -15.35
CA ALA A 46 16.43 4.74 -15.72
C ALA A 46 17.63 4.86 -14.78
N THR A 47 17.42 4.68 -13.48
CA THR A 47 18.48 4.70 -12.46
C THR A 47 19.45 3.55 -12.66
N ALA A 48 18.94 2.33 -12.90
CA ALA A 48 19.76 1.16 -13.20
C ALA A 48 20.58 1.37 -14.48
N TYR A 49 19.97 1.94 -15.51
CA TYR A 49 20.67 2.31 -16.75
C TYR A 49 21.78 3.35 -16.49
N CYS A 50 21.50 4.42 -15.76
CA CYS A 50 22.51 5.43 -15.47
C CYS A 50 23.65 4.91 -14.58
N ALA A 51 23.39 3.92 -13.72
CA ALA A 51 24.45 3.25 -12.96
C ALA A 51 25.46 2.52 -13.86
N THR A 52 25.02 1.92 -14.97
CA THR A 52 25.93 1.26 -15.93
C THR A 52 26.69 2.25 -16.81
N VAL A 53 26.10 3.42 -17.08
CA VAL A 53 26.75 4.52 -17.83
C VAL A 53 27.82 5.24 -16.98
N THR A 54 27.57 5.41 -15.68
CA THR A 54 28.46 6.15 -14.77
C THR A 54 29.67 5.32 -14.31
N ALA A 55 29.57 3.99 -14.36
CA ALA A 55 30.67 3.06 -14.12
C ALA A 55 31.65 3.00 -15.31
N GLY A 56 32.26 4.14 -15.66
CA GLY A 56 33.38 4.27 -16.62
C GLY A 56 33.06 4.69 -18.06
N GLY A 57 31.87 5.18 -18.38
CA GLY A 57 31.40 5.29 -19.78
C GLY A 57 31.71 6.60 -20.52
N THR A 58 32.60 6.53 -21.53
CA THR A 58 32.49 7.36 -22.76
C THR A 58 31.50 6.78 -23.77
N THR A 59 30.87 5.65 -23.46
CA THR A 59 30.03 4.86 -24.37
C THR A 59 28.72 4.48 -23.68
N ALA A 60 27.64 5.16 -24.03
CA ALA A 60 26.28 4.71 -23.72
C ALA A 60 25.83 3.77 -24.84
N THR A 61 25.46 2.53 -24.49
CA THR A 61 24.88 1.53 -25.38
C THR A 61 23.60 0.97 -24.74
N ASN A 62 22.81 0.17 -25.45
CA ASN A 62 21.56 -0.42 -24.94
C ASN A 62 20.55 0.64 -24.43
N TYR A 63 20.26 1.63 -25.27
CA TYR A 63 19.38 2.74 -24.93
C TYR A 63 17.98 2.27 -24.51
N PRO A 64 17.43 2.75 -23.38
CA PRO A 64 16.07 2.43 -22.98
C PRO A 64 15.09 2.84 -24.08
N THR A 65 14.34 1.88 -24.63
CA THR A 65 13.41 2.08 -25.76
C THR A 65 12.48 3.27 -25.56
N ARG A 66 12.04 3.49 -24.32
CA ARG A 66 11.18 4.61 -23.91
C ARG A 66 11.82 5.98 -24.16
N ALA A 67 13.12 6.11 -23.89
CA ALA A 67 13.85 7.36 -24.04
C ALA A 67 14.36 7.55 -25.47
N THR A 68 14.53 6.48 -26.25
CA THR A 68 15.05 6.50 -27.63
C THR A 68 14.27 7.41 -28.57
N ALA A 69 12.96 7.53 -28.43
CA ALA A 69 12.16 8.42 -29.27
C ALA A 69 12.48 9.92 -29.05
N ALA A 70 12.87 10.32 -27.84
CA ALA A 70 13.17 11.71 -27.48
C ALA A 70 14.68 12.02 -27.48
N CYS A 71 15.50 11.05 -27.05
CA CYS A 71 16.94 11.15 -26.97
C CYS A 71 17.64 10.79 -28.29
N GLY A 72 16.97 10.08 -29.19
CA GLY A 72 17.59 9.45 -30.35
C GLY A 72 18.61 8.38 -29.94
N THR A 73 19.65 8.22 -30.74
CA THR A 73 20.72 7.21 -30.56
C THR A 73 22.08 7.82 -30.22
N ALA A 74 22.13 9.11 -29.88
CA ALA A 74 23.36 9.82 -29.56
C ALA A 74 23.81 9.55 -28.10
N PRO A 75 24.96 8.88 -27.87
CA PRO A 75 25.39 8.49 -26.52
C PRO A 75 25.51 9.67 -25.54
N ALA A 76 25.99 10.83 -26.03
CA ALA A 76 26.22 12.02 -25.24
C ALA A 76 24.95 12.56 -24.55
N ARG A 77 23.76 12.35 -25.15
CA ARG A 77 22.48 12.80 -24.57
C ARG A 77 22.10 11.97 -23.34
N TYR A 78 22.33 10.67 -23.38
CA TYR A 78 22.09 9.77 -22.25
C TYR A 78 23.10 10.00 -21.13
N ILE A 79 24.38 10.17 -21.47
CA ILE A 79 25.45 10.49 -20.50
C ILE A 79 25.12 11.82 -19.80
N SER A 80 24.74 12.84 -20.55
CA SER A 80 24.31 14.14 -20.00
C SER A 80 23.10 13.99 -19.09
N ALA A 81 22.04 13.32 -19.54
CA ALA A 81 20.83 13.11 -18.74
C ALA A 81 21.11 12.31 -17.45
N CYS A 82 21.98 11.30 -17.50
CA CYS A 82 22.40 10.54 -16.32
C CYS A 82 23.24 11.37 -15.35
N ALA A 83 24.13 12.24 -15.85
CA ALA A 83 24.94 13.14 -15.04
C ALA A 83 24.09 14.17 -14.27
N CYS A 84 22.92 14.52 -14.79
CA CYS A 84 21.97 15.38 -14.09
C CYS A 84 21.36 14.73 -12.84
N GLY A 85 21.36 13.38 -12.77
CA GLY A 85 20.76 12.61 -11.68
C GLY A 85 19.23 12.67 -11.67
N GLN A 86 18.59 11.80 -10.90
CA GLN A 86 17.14 11.83 -10.72
C GLN A 86 16.73 13.04 -9.87
N THR A 87 15.87 13.90 -10.40
CA THR A 87 15.30 15.05 -9.67
C THR A 87 13.87 14.84 -9.20
N CYS A 88 13.21 13.76 -9.64
CA CYS A 88 11.93 13.35 -9.08
C CYS A 88 12.17 12.85 -7.65
N THR A 89 11.51 13.42 -6.65
CA THR A 89 11.42 12.81 -5.32
C THR A 89 10.74 11.45 -5.50
N THR A 90 11.46 10.34 -5.35
CA THR A 90 10.81 9.04 -5.18
C THR A 90 9.96 9.17 -3.92
N THR A 91 8.64 9.07 -4.06
CA THR A 91 7.79 8.83 -2.90
C THR A 91 8.37 7.63 -2.16
N SER A 92 8.62 7.84 -0.86
CA SER A 92 9.17 6.92 0.12
C SER A 92 8.94 5.46 -0.24
N THR A 93 9.99 4.65 -0.15
CA THR A 93 9.82 3.19 0.00
C THR A 93 8.75 2.99 1.07
N ALA A 94 7.63 2.35 0.69
CA ALA A 94 6.55 2.07 1.61
C ALA A 94 7.14 1.43 2.89
N PRO A 95 6.73 1.84 4.10
CA PRO A 95 7.20 1.24 5.33
C PRO A 95 7.05 -0.29 5.25
N ALA A 96 8.06 -1.03 5.69
CA ALA A 96 7.94 -2.48 5.77
C ALA A 96 6.81 -2.84 6.74
N CYS A 97 5.84 -3.63 6.29
CA CYS A 97 4.72 -4.03 7.12
C CYS A 97 5.18 -4.84 8.33
N PRO A 98 4.69 -4.54 9.54
CA PRO A 98 4.87 -5.43 10.67
C PRO A 98 4.23 -6.79 10.35
N THR A 99 4.99 -7.87 10.49
CA THR A 99 4.49 -9.25 10.34
C THR A 99 4.13 -9.90 11.69
N ALA A 100 4.10 -9.12 12.78
CA ALA A 100 4.02 -9.63 14.13
C ALA A 100 2.65 -10.24 14.47
N THR A 101 1.57 -9.73 13.86
CA THR A 101 0.20 -10.16 14.12
C THR A 101 -0.49 -10.45 12.79
N PRO A 102 -0.99 -11.67 12.55
CA PRO A 102 -1.81 -11.93 11.37
C PRO A 102 -3.18 -11.28 11.51
N PRO A 103 -3.81 -10.88 10.39
CA PRO A 103 -3.25 -10.82 9.04
C PRO A 103 -2.19 -9.70 8.90
N VAL A 104 -1.20 -9.91 8.02
CA VAL A 104 -0.20 -8.88 7.70
C VAL A 104 -0.89 -7.64 7.10
N ASN A 105 -0.46 -6.44 7.53
CA ASN A 105 -1.07 -5.16 7.14
C ASN A 105 -2.58 -5.09 7.45
N GLY A 106 -3.00 -5.62 8.60
CA GLY A 106 -4.39 -5.49 9.09
C GLY A 106 -4.74 -4.08 9.60
N ASP A 107 -3.73 -3.24 9.83
CA ASP A 107 -3.80 -1.84 10.24
C ASP A 107 -3.61 -0.85 9.07
N PHE A 108 -3.35 -1.35 7.85
CA PHE A 108 -3.26 -0.54 6.63
C PHE A 108 -2.17 0.55 6.60
N GLU A 109 -1.23 0.54 7.55
CA GLU A 109 -0.17 1.55 7.68
C GLU A 109 1.00 1.37 6.70
N CYS A 110 0.96 0.35 5.84
CA CYS A 110 2.02 0.07 4.87
C CYS A 110 1.97 0.92 3.59
N GLY A 111 1.21 2.02 3.58
CA GLY A 111 1.10 2.89 2.39
C GLY A 111 0.37 2.24 1.20
N GLY A 112 -0.46 1.23 1.46
CA GLY A 112 -1.26 0.56 0.45
C GLY A 112 -2.01 -0.67 0.99
N LEU A 113 -2.78 -1.31 0.12
CA LEU A 113 -3.64 -2.44 0.49
C LEU A 113 -2.91 -3.79 0.58
N ALA A 114 -1.79 -3.98 -0.14
CA ALA A 114 -1.09 -5.25 -0.16
C ALA A 114 -0.66 -5.69 1.25
N PRO A 115 -0.76 -6.98 1.62
CA PRO A 115 -1.01 -8.14 0.75
C PRO A 115 -2.50 -8.52 0.60
N TRP A 116 -3.43 -7.65 1.01
CA TRP A 116 -4.85 -7.88 0.78
C TRP A 116 -5.20 -7.76 -0.70
N THR A 117 -6.20 -8.52 -1.13
CA THR A 117 -6.78 -8.44 -2.47
C THR A 117 -8.10 -7.69 -2.39
N LEU A 118 -8.25 -6.63 -3.19
CA LEU A 118 -9.53 -5.94 -3.41
C LEU A 118 -10.30 -6.64 -4.53
N GLN A 119 -11.58 -6.85 -4.32
CA GLN A 119 -12.55 -7.13 -5.39
C GLN A 119 -13.69 -6.11 -5.28
N VAL A 120 -14.12 -5.59 -6.43
CA VAL A 120 -15.22 -4.61 -6.50
C VAL A 120 -16.30 -5.15 -7.44
N PRO A 121 -17.19 -6.04 -6.96
CA PRO A 121 -18.27 -6.61 -7.78
C PRO A 121 -19.28 -5.56 -8.26
N ASP A 122 -19.47 -4.47 -7.50
CA ASP A 122 -20.27 -3.32 -7.92
C ASP A 122 -19.38 -2.28 -8.64
N PRO A 123 -19.52 -2.10 -9.97
CA PRO A 123 -18.70 -1.15 -10.71
C PRO A 123 -18.95 0.31 -10.32
N SER A 124 -20.01 0.61 -9.55
CA SER A 124 -20.26 1.95 -9.03
C SER A 124 -19.58 2.22 -7.70
N ALA A 125 -19.16 1.17 -6.97
CA ALA A 125 -18.43 1.32 -5.72
C ALA A 125 -16.93 1.54 -5.96
N SER A 126 -16.25 2.03 -4.93
CA SER A 126 -14.80 2.18 -4.92
C SER A 126 -14.21 1.66 -3.61
N GLY A 127 -12.96 1.20 -3.63
CA GLY A 127 -12.27 0.74 -2.44
C GLY A 127 -10.82 1.22 -2.44
N ALA A 128 -10.37 1.81 -1.34
CA ALA A 128 -9.03 2.36 -1.22
C ALA A 128 -8.54 2.37 0.24
N VAL A 129 -7.23 2.55 0.44
CA VAL A 129 -6.67 2.84 1.77
C VAL A 129 -6.59 4.35 1.93
N THR A 130 -7.34 4.93 2.86
CA THR A 130 -7.53 6.38 3.04
C THR A 130 -7.45 6.80 4.51
N GLN A 131 -7.54 8.10 4.78
CA GLN A 131 -7.51 8.68 6.13
C GLN A 131 -8.91 9.18 6.56
N PRO A 132 -9.17 9.33 7.88
CA PRO A 132 -8.40 8.81 9.01
C PRO A 132 -8.55 7.29 9.25
N GLY A 133 -7.50 6.69 9.82
CA GLY A 133 -7.56 5.38 10.47
C GLY A 133 -8.16 5.43 11.88
N ASN A 134 -8.49 4.26 12.43
CA ASN A 134 -8.83 4.09 13.85
C ASN A 134 -7.57 4.21 14.71
N THR A 135 -6.50 3.53 14.29
CA THR A 135 -5.17 3.66 14.88
C THR A 135 -4.19 4.13 13.81
N GLY A 136 -3.47 5.22 14.07
CA GLY A 136 -2.52 5.73 13.09
C GLY A 136 -3.19 6.63 12.07
N SER A 137 -2.84 6.47 10.80
CA SER A 137 -3.19 7.40 9.73
C SER A 137 -4.24 6.83 8.78
N PHE A 138 -4.25 5.52 8.55
CA PHE A 138 -4.95 4.90 7.43
C PHE A 138 -5.96 3.82 7.84
N ALA A 139 -6.98 3.64 7.03
CA ALA A 139 -7.93 2.53 7.09
C ALA A 139 -8.28 2.08 5.68
N PHE A 140 -8.81 0.86 5.53
CA PHE A 140 -9.47 0.50 4.28
C PHE A 140 -10.88 1.09 4.25
N GLU A 141 -11.20 1.82 3.20
CA GLU A 141 -12.44 2.54 2.97
C GLU A 141 -13.13 2.02 1.72
N VAL A 142 -14.47 1.94 1.79
CA VAL A 142 -15.33 1.69 0.65
C VAL A 142 -16.31 2.83 0.49
N ASP A 143 -16.29 3.43 -0.70
CA ASP A 143 -17.35 4.33 -1.14
C ASP A 143 -18.49 3.49 -1.71
N LEU A 144 -19.56 3.40 -0.93
CA LEU A 144 -20.80 2.72 -1.29
C LEU A 144 -21.68 3.66 -2.12
N HIS A 145 -22.19 3.16 -3.22
CA HIS A 145 -23.18 3.87 -4.03
C HIS A 145 -24.56 3.20 -3.89
N ALA A 146 -25.58 3.80 -4.51
CA ALA A 146 -26.95 3.27 -4.47
C ALA A 146 -26.99 1.81 -4.95
N ALA A 147 -28.03 1.07 -4.54
CA ALA A 147 -28.14 -0.39 -4.72
C ALA A 147 -27.59 -0.90 -6.08
N PRO A 148 -26.55 -1.75 -6.08
CA PRO A 148 -25.92 -2.29 -7.26
C PRO A 148 -26.89 -3.17 -8.06
N ALA A 149 -26.88 -2.97 -9.38
CA ALA A 149 -27.41 -3.94 -10.32
C ALA A 149 -26.34 -4.98 -10.67
N ASN A 150 -25.77 -5.67 -9.68
CA ASN A 150 -24.75 -6.71 -9.90
C ASN A 150 -25.28 -8.13 -9.65
N THR A 151 -24.52 -9.15 -10.12
CA THR A 151 -24.89 -10.57 -10.01
C THR A 151 -24.78 -11.12 -8.59
N GLU A 152 -24.08 -10.41 -7.71
CA GLU A 152 -23.79 -10.81 -6.34
C GLU A 152 -24.68 -10.05 -5.33
N LEU A 153 -25.83 -9.54 -5.81
CA LEU A 153 -26.96 -8.95 -5.07
C LEU A 153 -26.64 -8.54 -3.64
N GLY A 154 -25.93 -7.44 -3.46
CA GLY A 154 -25.53 -7.01 -2.12
C GLY A 154 -24.15 -6.44 -2.05
N VAL A 155 -23.19 -7.13 -2.68
CA VAL A 155 -21.78 -6.86 -2.43
C VAL A 155 -21.29 -5.69 -3.27
N SER A 156 -20.91 -4.60 -2.62
CA SER A 156 -20.28 -3.44 -3.28
C SER A 156 -18.78 -3.68 -3.50
N ALA A 157 -18.07 -4.00 -2.43
CA ALA A 157 -16.65 -4.34 -2.48
C ALA A 157 -16.32 -5.38 -1.41
N ARG A 158 -15.18 -6.05 -1.54
CA ARG A 158 -14.61 -6.87 -0.47
C ARG A 158 -13.10 -6.86 -0.51
N ILE A 159 -12.50 -7.05 0.66
CA ILE A 159 -11.07 -7.32 0.80
C ILE A 159 -10.83 -8.72 1.34
N ILE A 160 -9.82 -9.38 0.81
CA ILE A 160 -9.47 -10.76 1.13
C ILE A 160 -8.01 -10.79 1.57
N SER A 161 -7.73 -11.34 2.76
CA SER A 161 -6.36 -11.44 3.25
C SER A 161 -5.55 -12.45 2.42
N ALA A 162 -4.23 -12.31 2.41
CA ALA A 162 -3.39 -13.47 2.09
C ALA A 162 -3.68 -14.60 3.11
N PRO A 163 -3.62 -15.87 2.70
CA PRO A 163 -3.78 -16.98 3.63
C PRO A 163 -2.64 -16.98 4.65
N PHE A 164 -2.95 -17.24 5.92
CA PHE A 164 -1.97 -17.34 7.01
C PHE A 164 -2.19 -18.60 7.83
N ALA A 165 -1.11 -19.10 8.44
CA ALA A 165 -1.12 -20.35 9.20
C ALA A 165 -1.78 -20.18 10.57
N VAL A 166 -2.55 -21.19 10.98
CA VAL A 166 -3.18 -21.30 12.30
C VAL A 166 -3.07 -22.74 12.82
N VAL A 167 -3.33 -22.95 14.11
CA VAL A 167 -3.45 -24.29 14.70
C VAL A 167 -4.90 -24.75 14.58
N PRO A 168 -5.20 -25.85 13.87
CA PRO A 168 -6.56 -26.38 13.78
C PRO A 168 -7.15 -26.69 15.16
N ASN A 169 -8.44 -26.43 15.31
CA ASN A 169 -9.24 -26.66 16.52
C ASN A 169 -8.77 -25.90 17.77
N ALA A 170 -7.89 -24.91 17.61
CA ALA A 170 -7.56 -23.98 18.70
C ALA A 170 -8.49 -22.77 18.67
N ALA A 171 -8.74 -22.20 19.85
CA ALA A 171 -9.52 -20.97 19.99
C ALA A 171 -8.68 -19.76 19.59
N TYR A 172 -9.26 -18.91 18.77
CA TYR A 172 -8.73 -17.61 18.35
C TYR A 172 -9.75 -16.52 18.58
N THR A 173 -9.28 -15.29 18.62
CA THR A 173 -10.09 -14.09 18.64
C THR A 173 -9.74 -13.22 17.45
N LEU A 174 -10.75 -12.96 16.61
CA LEU A 174 -10.71 -11.95 15.57
C LEU A 174 -11.15 -10.60 16.16
N THR A 175 -10.32 -9.58 16.05
CA THR A 175 -10.64 -8.20 16.42
C THR A 175 -10.48 -7.30 15.20
N PHE A 176 -11.40 -6.36 15.01
CA PHE A 176 -11.35 -5.34 13.97
C PHE A 176 -12.18 -4.13 14.42
N TRP A 177 -11.95 -2.99 13.79
CA TRP A 177 -12.71 -1.77 14.02
C TRP A 177 -13.44 -1.36 12.75
N THR A 178 -14.71 -0.98 12.89
CA THR A 178 -15.55 -0.52 11.78
C THR A 178 -15.99 0.91 12.00
N PHE A 179 -16.12 1.67 10.93
CA PHE A 179 -16.71 3.00 10.92
C PHE A 179 -17.79 3.04 9.83
N PHE A 180 -18.92 3.65 10.18
CA PHE A 180 -20.02 3.95 9.26
C PHE A 180 -20.25 5.46 9.29
N ASP A 181 -20.37 6.13 8.13
CA ASP A 181 -20.64 7.56 8.09
C ASP A 181 -22.13 7.92 8.33
N LYS A 182 -23.05 6.98 8.06
CA LYS A 182 -24.50 7.16 8.28
C LYS A 182 -25.14 5.92 8.89
N ILE A 183 -26.31 6.12 9.51
CA ILE A 183 -27.07 5.08 10.21
C ILE A 183 -27.68 4.03 9.26
N ASP A 184 -28.06 4.43 8.05
CA ASP A 184 -28.70 3.57 7.05
C ASP A 184 -27.69 3.09 6.00
N ASN A 185 -26.40 3.09 6.35
CA ASN A 185 -25.36 2.41 5.60
C ASN A 185 -25.70 0.92 5.50
N GLY A 186 -25.04 0.22 4.58
CA GLY A 186 -25.24 -1.22 4.50
C GLY A 186 -24.60 -1.91 5.69
N PHE A 187 -24.00 -3.07 5.46
CA PHE A 187 -23.36 -3.81 6.52
C PHE A 187 -22.05 -4.41 6.06
N ILE A 188 -21.17 -4.66 7.03
CA ILE A 188 -19.91 -5.34 6.81
C ILE A 188 -20.08 -6.81 7.21
N GLY A 189 -20.02 -7.70 6.22
CA GLY A 189 -19.98 -9.14 6.40
C GLY A 189 -18.55 -9.64 6.63
N VAL A 190 -18.36 -10.56 7.57
CA VAL A 190 -17.06 -11.14 7.89
C VAL A 190 -17.10 -12.64 7.62
N MET A 191 -16.10 -13.14 6.90
CA MET A 191 -15.95 -14.55 6.61
C MET A 191 -14.58 -15.09 7.00
N VAL A 192 -14.57 -16.36 7.39
CA VAL A 192 -13.35 -17.16 7.58
C VAL A 192 -13.42 -18.33 6.60
N ASN A 193 -12.43 -18.44 5.72
CA ASN A 193 -12.39 -19.48 4.68
C ASN A 193 -13.67 -19.55 3.84
N GLY A 194 -14.23 -18.38 3.50
CA GLY A 194 -15.47 -18.25 2.71
C GLY A 194 -16.76 -18.61 3.46
N GLN A 195 -16.69 -18.91 4.77
CA GLN A 195 -17.87 -19.12 5.60
C GLN A 195 -18.20 -17.86 6.39
N PRO A 196 -19.43 -17.31 6.31
CA PRO A 196 -19.83 -16.15 7.08
C PRO A 196 -19.86 -16.47 8.58
N ILE A 197 -19.29 -15.59 9.38
CA ILE A 197 -19.20 -15.75 10.85
C ILE A 197 -19.74 -14.55 11.63
N TRP A 198 -19.87 -13.39 10.98
CA TRP A 198 -20.30 -12.16 11.62
C TRP A 198 -20.84 -11.17 10.59
N THR A 199 -21.74 -10.33 11.02
CA THR A 199 -22.20 -9.13 10.29
C THR A 199 -22.30 -8.00 11.29
N VAL A 200 -22.01 -6.78 10.84
CA VAL A 200 -22.18 -5.58 11.66
C VAL A 200 -22.64 -4.42 10.79
N ASP A 201 -23.55 -3.62 11.32
CA ASP A 201 -23.99 -2.38 10.71
C ASP A 201 -23.94 -1.19 11.69
N ALA A 202 -24.37 -0.02 11.21
CA ALA A 202 -24.43 1.19 12.01
C ALA A 202 -25.55 1.18 13.08
N GLY A 203 -26.58 0.33 12.93
CA GLY A 203 -27.62 0.13 13.92
C GLY A 203 -27.13 -0.67 15.13
N ASP A 204 -26.18 -1.58 14.93
CA ASP A 204 -25.57 -2.38 15.98
C ASP A 204 -24.64 -1.57 16.88
N LEU A 205 -23.73 -0.78 16.29
CA LEU A 205 -22.63 -0.12 17.01
C LEU A 205 -22.69 1.41 17.02
N GLY A 206 -23.48 2.01 16.15
CA GLY A 206 -23.51 3.46 15.90
C GLY A 206 -22.76 3.87 14.63
N PHE A 207 -22.80 5.17 14.34
CA PHE A 207 -22.16 5.80 13.18
C PHE A 207 -21.38 7.06 13.60
N GLY A 208 -20.45 7.52 12.76
CA GLY A 208 -19.63 8.71 12.99
C GLY A 208 -18.42 8.49 13.90
N ALA A 209 -18.17 7.25 14.35
CA ALA A 209 -16.99 6.86 15.11
C ALA A 209 -16.55 5.44 14.75
N PHE A 210 -15.29 5.10 15.06
CA PHE A 210 -14.82 3.71 14.96
C PHE A 210 -15.30 2.90 16.16
N HIS A 211 -15.80 1.70 15.90
CA HIS A 211 -16.29 0.77 16.91
C HIS A 211 -15.59 -0.57 16.80
N LYS A 212 -15.20 -1.12 17.94
CA LYS A 212 -14.49 -2.41 18.02
C LYS A 212 -15.46 -3.57 17.99
N SER A 213 -15.20 -4.53 17.11
CA SER A 213 -15.80 -5.85 17.11
C SER A 213 -14.81 -6.90 17.62
N THR A 214 -15.32 -7.93 18.30
CA THR A 214 -14.51 -9.06 18.81
C THR A 214 -15.29 -10.35 18.60
N VAL A 215 -14.77 -11.23 17.75
CA VAL A 215 -15.45 -12.44 17.31
C VAL A 215 -14.62 -13.67 17.68
N PRO A 216 -15.17 -14.63 18.46
CA PRO A 216 -14.49 -15.88 18.74
C PRO A 216 -14.50 -16.77 17.48
N VAL A 217 -13.34 -17.35 17.15
CA VAL A 217 -13.19 -18.22 15.97
C VAL A 217 -12.42 -19.47 16.36
N THR A 218 -12.87 -20.65 15.89
CA THR A 218 -12.16 -21.93 16.04
C THR A 218 -11.96 -22.54 14.66
N PRO A 219 -10.83 -22.26 13.98
CA PRO A 219 -10.58 -22.78 12.63
C PRO A 219 -10.46 -24.31 12.64
N THR A 220 -11.11 -24.99 11.71
CA THR A 220 -11.01 -26.45 11.53
C THR A 220 -9.86 -26.86 10.60
N THR A 221 -9.20 -25.89 9.96
CA THR A 221 -8.12 -26.09 9.00
C THR A 221 -6.83 -25.42 9.50
N SER A 222 -5.69 -25.72 8.88
CA SER A 222 -4.37 -25.18 9.26
C SER A 222 -4.07 -23.82 8.64
N THR A 223 -4.96 -23.30 7.80
CA THR A 223 -4.81 -22.03 7.11
C THR A 223 -6.12 -21.25 7.18
N VAL A 224 -6.03 -19.95 7.43
CA VAL A 224 -7.17 -19.05 7.44
C VAL A 224 -6.97 -17.97 6.38
N THR A 225 -8.05 -17.69 5.66
CA THR A 225 -8.26 -16.47 4.89
C THR A 225 -9.41 -15.70 5.52
N LEU A 226 -9.22 -14.41 5.73
CA LEU A 226 -10.27 -13.49 6.19
C LEU A 226 -10.84 -12.75 4.98
N THR A 227 -12.15 -12.61 4.93
CA THR A 227 -12.84 -11.74 3.98
C THR A 227 -13.70 -10.75 4.73
N PHE A 228 -13.63 -9.48 4.36
CA PHE A 228 -14.57 -8.44 4.77
C PHE A 228 -15.31 -7.95 3.53
N GLU A 229 -16.62 -8.15 3.50
CA GLU A 229 -17.51 -7.73 2.42
C GLU A 229 -18.31 -6.52 2.87
N PHE A 230 -18.37 -5.51 2.03
CA PHE A 230 -19.12 -4.29 2.23
C PHE A 230 -20.35 -4.38 1.35
N LEU A 231 -21.52 -4.44 1.98
CA LEU A 231 -22.78 -4.57 1.29
C LEU A 231 -23.50 -3.23 1.23
N PHE A 232 -24.28 -3.00 0.17
CA PHE A 232 -24.98 -1.73 0.00
C PHE A 232 -26.07 -1.51 1.05
N GLY A 233 -26.28 -0.24 1.41
CA GLY A 233 -27.39 0.21 2.25
C GLY A 233 -28.51 0.84 1.46
N SER A 234 -29.48 1.43 2.16
CA SER A 234 -30.60 2.14 1.51
C SER A 234 -30.26 3.57 1.10
N VAL A 235 -29.09 4.08 1.52
CA VAL A 235 -28.62 5.44 1.23
C VAL A 235 -27.81 5.51 -0.06
N SER A 236 -27.92 6.64 -0.76
CA SER A 236 -26.99 6.98 -1.83
C SER A 236 -25.72 7.61 -1.23
N GLN A 237 -24.55 7.14 -1.70
CA GLN A 237 -23.22 7.63 -1.31
C GLN A 237 -22.97 7.49 0.20
N ALA A 238 -22.46 6.35 0.63
CA ALA A 238 -22.05 6.10 2.00
C ALA A 238 -20.57 5.71 2.04
N VAL A 239 -19.96 5.89 3.20
CA VAL A 239 -18.56 5.57 3.44
C VAL A 239 -18.48 4.61 4.62
N ASP A 240 -17.96 3.43 4.34
CA ASP A 240 -17.70 2.41 5.34
C ASP A 240 -16.20 2.14 5.41
N ARG A 241 -15.69 1.90 6.62
CA ARG A 241 -14.27 1.63 6.82
C ARG A 241 -14.03 0.46 7.76
N ILE A 242 -12.90 -0.19 7.55
CA ILE A 242 -12.34 -1.17 8.48
C ILE A 242 -10.88 -0.88 8.78
N ASP A 243 -10.47 -1.14 10.03
CA ASP A 243 -9.10 -0.96 10.49
C ASP A 243 -8.72 -1.92 11.63
N SER A 244 -7.42 -1.97 11.94
CA SER A 244 -6.78 -2.66 13.07
C SER A 244 -7.20 -4.13 13.20
N ILE A 245 -7.23 -4.85 12.08
CA ILE A 245 -7.62 -6.25 11.99
C ILE A 245 -6.52 -7.12 12.61
N SER A 246 -6.90 -7.98 13.56
CA SER A 246 -5.99 -8.92 14.23
C SER A 246 -6.65 -10.25 14.53
N PHE A 247 -5.88 -11.33 14.40
CA PHE A 247 -6.34 -12.71 14.61
C PHE A 247 -5.36 -13.43 15.56
N VAL A 248 -5.71 -13.49 16.84
CA VAL A 248 -4.79 -13.90 17.90
C VAL A 248 -5.27 -15.20 18.55
N LYS A 249 -4.35 -16.13 18.81
CA LYS A 249 -4.65 -17.37 19.53
C LYS A 249 -4.87 -17.08 21.01
N ASN A 250 -5.93 -17.63 21.59
CA ASN A 250 -6.23 -17.51 23.02
C ASN A 250 -5.36 -18.44 23.90
#